data_AF-A0A6L9L7V8-F1
#
_entry.id   AF-A0A6L9L7V8-F1
#
_cell.length_a   1.000
_cell.length_b   1.000
_cell.length_c   1.000
_cell.angle_alpha   90.00
_cell.angle_beta   90.00
_cell.angle_gamma   90.00
#
_symmetry.space_group_name_H-M   'P 1'
#
loop_
_entity.id
_entity.type
_entity.pdbx_description
1 polymer ?
#
loop_
_entity_poly.entity_id
_entity_poly.type
_entity_poly.pdbx_seq_one_letter_code
_entity_poly.pdbx_strand_id
1 'polypeptide(L)'
;MLRFFRSYFPYQYVSLLGLLLLIRLPLLLHPFPLLTPELNWMLVGEQMSEGDLLYRDIWDSVSPLSAVVYWGLHTVFGRSALSLHIAATVVSVFQIVYFNYLTNNRDLYPDRSFWPGLLYMLFLHLSFDCLTLSPVLMSTSFLLLAFGTLVKQMDRRGATDEVFEVGFYIGIAALFYLPSALFLIWATVSLLFYSGASFRQHSLSLFGFLFPIAATVLYYYLNNSLDDFNRNLLASVFRVRQYSLSDFQSLVASLLIPLGLGVLGFLSLFRSTSRYVNFQQRVQQIMAIWFLVAVLTIGLVPFLAPMSFLSFVPPMAYFAFFYFENVRKAWLAELGFSVAFSLMLLLFYQGLLGLIPGSDLGRLSSLQVQPSPLPDNIKNQHVLIIGEDLSAYRQNRPATPYLNWDLAKYDLKNLDNYDAVINVFDHFQKDPPDYIIDRENVVEKLFQRAPALATRYEKTGSAGVYKRK
;
A
#
# COMPACT_ATOMS: atom_id res chain seq x y z
N MET A 1 -24.85 14.27 10.39
CA MET A 1 -23.99 13.08 10.52
C MET A 1 -23.27 13.01 11.88
N LEU A 2 -22.52 14.02 12.32
CA LEU A 2 -21.76 13.94 13.59
C LEU A 2 -22.67 13.69 14.79
N ARG A 3 -23.78 14.42 14.90
CA ARG A 3 -24.74 14.21 16.00
C ARG A 3 -25.30 12.78 16.06
N PHE A 4 -25.51 12.15 14.91
CA PHE A 4 -26.04 10.77 14.82
C PHE A 4 -25.01 9.74 15.31
N PHE A 5 -23.73 9.92 14.97
CA PHE A 5 -22.63 9.03 15.40
C PHE A 5 -22.03 9.39 16.77
N ARG A 6 -22.58 10.40 17.47
CA ARG A 6 -22.11 10.79 18.81
C ARG A 6 -22.46 9.75 19.86
N SER A 7 -23.64 9.13 19.76
CA SER A 7 -24.04 8.06 20.67
C SER A 7 -23.16 6.81 20.45
N TYR A 8 -23.15 5.89 21.42
CA TYR A 8 -22.48 4.59 21.31
C TYR A 8 -23.50 3.45 21.45
N PHE A 9 -24.17 3.12 20.35
CA PHE A 9 -25.14 2.03 20.25
C PHE A 9 -24.70 0.99 19.22
N PRO A 10 -24.93 -0.32 19.45
CA PRO A 10 -24.50 -1.38 18.53
C PRO A 10 -24.99 -1.22 17.08
N TYR A 11 -26.21 -0.70 16.87
CA TYR A 11 -26.77 -0.51 15.53
C TYR A 11 -26.00 0.51 14.69
N GLN A 12 -25.20 1.39 15.30
CA GLN A 12 -24.39 2.36 14.56
C GLN A 12 -23.25 1.71 13.79
N TYR A 13 -22.81 0.49 14.15
CA TYR A 13 -21.92 -0.30 13.30
C TYR A 13 -22.60 -0.59 11.95
N VAL A 14 -23.87 -0.99 11.97
CA VAL A 14 -24.63 -1.25 10.73
C VAL A 14 -24.76 0.03 9.90
N SER A 15 -25.05 1.17 10.53
CA SER A 15 -25.11 2.46 9.83
C SER A 15 -23.75 2.89 9.25
N LEU A 16 -22.66 2.66 9.98
CA LEU A 16 -21.30 2.99 9.52
C LEU A 16 -20.89 2.11 8.33
N LEU A 17 -21.18 0.81 8.40
CA LEU A 17 -20.92 -0.13 7.30
C LEU A 17 -21.82 0.14 6.09
N GLY A 18 -23.09 0.49 6.32
CA GLY A 18 -23.99 0.93 5.26
C GLY A 18 -23.48 2.18 4.55
N LEU A 19 -22.97 3.16 5.30
CA LEU A 19 -22.35 4.37 4.74
C LEU A 19 -21.08 4.05 3.94
N LEU A 20 -20.22 3.16 4.45
CA LEU A 20 -19.04 2.68 3.73
C LEU A 20 -19.44 2.05 2.38
N LEU A 21 -20.41 1.14 2.39
CA LEU A 21 -20.89 0.49 1.18
C LEU A 21 -21.54 1.47 0.21
N LEU A 22 -22.25 2.50 0.71
CA LEU A 22 -22.82 3.56 -0.13
C LEU A 22 -21.73 4.40 -0.82
N ILE A 23 -20.67 4.79 -0.10
CA ILE A 23 -19.53 5.52 -0.69
C ILE A 23 -18.82 4.65 -1.72
N ARG A 24 -18.73 3.36 -1.46
CA ARG A 24 -18.13 2.38 -2.36
C ARG A 24 -19.10 1.84 -3.41
N LEU A 25 -20.37 2.25 -3.45
CA LEU A 25 -21.35 1.66 -4.35
C LEU A 25 -20.99 1.84 -5.83
N PRO A 26 -20.42 2.99 -6.26
CA PRO A 26 -19.89 3.12 -7.62
C PRO A 26 -18.78 2.11 -7.95
N LEU A 27 -18.11 1.51 -6.94
CA LEU A 27 -17.20 0.36 -7.12
C LEU A 27 -17.84 -0.85 -7.79
N LEU A 28 -19.11 -1.09 -7.48
CA LEU A 28 -19.81 -2.28 -7.88
C LEU A 28 -20.53 -2.09 -9.23
N LEU A 29 -20.70 -0.84 -9.69
CA LEU A 29 -21.51 -0.51 -10.86
C LEU A 29 -20.68 -0.15 -12.11
N HIS A 30 -19.48 0.41 -11.95
CA HIS A 30 -18.65 0.84 -13.08
C HIS A 30 -17.25 0.21 -13.03
N PRO A 31 -16.68 -0.23 -14.17
CA PRO A 31 -15.30 -0.71 -14.23
C PRO A 31 -14.32 0.45 -13.99
N PHE A 32 -13.41 0.27 -13.03
CA PHE A 32 -12.43 1.28 -12.62
C PHE A 32 -11.32 1.43 -13.65
N PRO A 33 -10.72 2.63 -13.76
CA PRO A 33 -9.45 2.75 -14.44
C PRO A 33 -8.42 1.89 -13.70
N LEU A 34 -7.92 0.85 -14.38
CA LEU A 34 -6.89 -0.04 -13.82
C LEU A 34 -5.61 0.78 -13.60
N LEU A 35 -5.06 0.71 -12.40
CA LEU A 35 -3.80 1.38 -12.07
C LEU A 35 -2.60 0.48 -12.42
N THR A 36 -1.46 1.10 -12.76
CA THR A 36 -0.23 0.38 -13.10
C THR A 36 0.29 -0.46 -11.94
N PRO A 37 0.31 0.03 -10.67
CA PRO A 37 0.64 -0.82 -9.52
C PRO A 37 -0.34 -1.98 -9.33
N GLU A 38 -1.64 -1.75 -9.58
CA GLU A 38 -2.68 -2.77 -9.45
C GLU A 38 -2.51 -3.88 -10.49
N LEU A 39 -2.25 -3.51 -11.75
CA LEU A 39 -1.89 -4.44 -12.80
C LEU A 39 -0.65 -5.25 -12.41
N ASN A 40 0.40 -4.59 -11.91
CA ASN A 40 1.62 -5.28 -11.48
C ASN A 40 1.33 -6.35 -10.40
N TRP A 41 0.52 -6.01 -9.39
CA TRP A 41 0.15 -6.97 -8.34
C TRP A 41 -0.65 -8.16 -8.87
N MET A 42 -1.54 -7.92 -9.83
CA MET A 42 -2.27 -9.01 -10.51
C MET A 42 -1.33 -9.92 -11.29
N LEU A 43 -0.32 -9.36 -11.97
CA LEU A 43 0.67 -10.13 -12.73
C LEU A 43 1.59 -10.97 -11.82
N VAL A 44 2.02 -10.40 -10.68
CA VAL A 44 2.78 -11.16 -9.67
C VAL A 44 1.96 -12.34 -9.16
N GLY A 45 0.66 -12.15 -8.88
CA GLY A 45 -0.23 -13.22 -8.47
C GLY A 45 -0.44 -14.29 -9.56
N GLU A 46 -0.55 -13.86 -10.82
CA GLU A 46 -0.66 -14.73 -12.01
C GLU A 46 0.57 -15.63 -12.14
N GLN A 47 1.77 -15.06 -12.21
CA GLN A 47 3.02 -15.82 -12.36
C GLN A 47 3.27 -16.76 -11.18
N MET A 48 3.05 -16.31 -9.94
CA MET A 48 3.18 -17.20 -8.78
C MET A 48 2.20 -18.37 -8.81
N SER A 49 1.02 -18.19 -9.43
CA SER A 49 0.04 -19.28 -9.57
C SER A 49 0.42 -20.29 -10.66
N GLU A 50 1.28 -19.89 -11.60
CA GLU A 50 1.86 -20.75 -12.63
C GLU A 50 3.08 -21.55 -12.13
N GLY A 51 3.54 -21.28 -10.90
CA GLY A 51 4.60 -22.02 -10.21
C GLY A 51 5.90 -21.24 -10.02
N ASP A 52 5.93 -19.98 -10.45
CA ASP A 52 7.12 -19.13 -10.34
C ASP A 52 7.35 -18.64 -8.90
N LEU A 53 8.62 -18.67 -8.47
CA LEU A 53 9.00 -18.15 -7.17
C LEU A 53 9.31 -16.64 -7.26
N LEU A 54 8.68 -15.84 -6.38
CA LEU A 54 8.98 -14.41 -6.25
C LEU A 54 10.49 -14.17 -6.07
N TYR A 55 11.00 -13.11 -6.69
CA TYR A 55 12.40 -12.67 -6.75
C TYR A 55 13.33 -13.53 -7.61
N ARG A 56 13.18 -14.86 -7.61
CA ARG A 56 14.00 -15.74 -8.45
C ARG A 56 13.48 -15.78 -9.89
N ASP A 57 12.22 -16.17 -10.02
CA ASP A 57 11.55 -16.34 -11.31
C ASP A 57 10.70 -15.10 -11.67
N ILE A 58 10.41 -14.23 -10.70
CA ILE A 58 9.66 -12.96 -10.89
C ILE A 58 10.46 -11.81 -10.29
N TRP A 59 11.03 -10.95 -11.12
CA TRP A 59 11.76 -9.78 -10.64
C TRP A 59 10.78 -8.66 -10.36
N ASP A 60 10.37 -8.54 -9.11
CA ASP A 60 9.56 -7.41 -8.60
C ASP A 60 10.01 -7.00 -7.19
N SER A 61 9.52 -5.85 -6.72
CA SER A 61 9.83 -5.23 -5.43
C SER A 61 8.73 -5.36 -4.38
N VAL A 62 7.59 -5.95 -4.73
CA VAL A 62 6.50 -6.28 -3.79
C VAL A 62 7.03 -7.13 -2.65
N SER A 63 6.60 -6.84 -1.42
CA SER A 63 7.02 -7.59 -0.25
C SER A 63 6.39 -8.99 -0.19
N PRO A 64 7.06 -9.99 0.42
CA PRO A 64 6.70 -11.40 0.27
C PRO A 64 5.27 -11.75 0.69
N LEU A 65 4.78 -11.22 1.81
CA LEU A 65 3.42 -11.55 2.27
C LEU A 65 2.34 -10.89 1.39
N SER A 66 2.60 -9.70 0.85
CA SER A 66 1.71 -9.10 -0.15
C SER A 66 1.60 -9.96 -1.40
N ALA A 67 2.74 -10.47 -1.90
CA ALA A 67 2.76 -11.37 -3.05
C ALA A 67 1.98 -12.66 -2.80
N VAL A 68 2.12 -13.26 -1.61
CA VAL A 68 1.34 -14.45 -1.20
C VAL A 68 -0.17 -14.17 -1.18
N VAL A 69 -0.59 -12.98 -0.74
CA VAL A 69 -2.01 -12.60 -0.79
C VAL A 69 -2.49 -12.46 -2.24
N TYR A 70 -1.70 -11.82 -3.11
CA TYR A 70 -2.05 -11.67 -4.52
C TYR A 70 -2.09 -13.00 -5.26
N TRP A 71 -1.15 -13.90 -4.97
CA TRP A 71 -1.18 -15.29 -5.42
C TRP A 71 -2.48 -15.98 -5.01
N GLY A 72 -2.85 -15.95 -3.73
CA GLY A 72 -4.08 -16.57 -3.24
C GLY A 72 -5.35 -15.99 -3.88
N LEU A 73 -5.40 -14.67 -4.09
CA LEU A 73 -6.51 -14.03 -4.80
C LEU A 73 -6.60 -14.49 -6.26
N HIS A 74 -5.46 -14.56 -6.95
CA HIS A 74 -5.41 -15.04 -8.32
C HIS A 74 -5.81 -16.52 -8.43
N THR A 75 -5.38 -17.39 -7.51
CA THR A 75 -5.77 -18.81 -7.52
C THR A 75 -7.28 -19.00 -7.39
N VAL A 76 -7.97 -18.16 -6.62
CA VAL A 76 -9.41 -18.29 -6.38
C VAL A 76 -10.26 -17.58 -7.45
N PHE A 77 -9.87 -16.38 -7.86
CA PHE A 77 -10.69 -15.50 -8.71
C PHE A 77 -10.10 -15.26 -10.11
N GLY A 78 -8.91 -15.79 -10.39
CA GLY A 78 -8.15 -15.48 -11.59
C GLY A 78 -7.77 -14.00 -11.67
N ARG A 79 -7.51 -13.55 -12.90
CA ARG A 79 -7.12 -12.17 -13.18
C ARG A 79 -8.33 -11.22 -13.10
N SER A 80 -8.63 -10.72 -11.91
CA SER A 80 -9.77 -9.83 -11.65
C SER A 80 -9.41 -8.65 -10.73
N ALA A 81 -9.52 -7.41 -11.23
CA ALA A 81 -9.34 -6.20 -10.41
C ALA A 81 -10.42 -6.07 -9.32
N LEU A 82 -11.63 -6.56 -9.60
CA LEU A 82 -12.73 -6.58 -8.62
C LEU A 82 -12.39 -7.46 -7.41
N SER A 83 -11.58 -8.51 -7.56
CA SER A 83 -11.11 -9.32 -6.43
C SER A 83 -10.28 -8.48 -5.44
N LEU A 84 -9.39 -7.62 -5.95
CA LEU A 84 -8.59 -6.70 -5.15
C LEU A 84 -9.47 -5.68 -4.44
N HIS A 85 -10.45 -5.08 -5.13
CA HIS A 85 -11.36 -4.10 -4.53
C HIS A 85 -12.24 -4.71 -3.43
N ILE A 86 -12.75 -5.94 -3.62
CA ILE A 86 -13.52 -6.65 -2.60
C ILE A 86 -12.64 -6.94 -1.39
N ALA A 87 -11.44 -7.49 -1.61
CA ALA A 87 -10.51 -7.79 -0.52
C ALA A 87 -10.10 -6.51 0.24
N ALA A 88 -9.84 -5.40 -0.46
CA ALA A 88 -9.58 -4.10 0.15
C ALA A 88 -10.75 -3.60 0.99
N THR A 89 -11.98 -3.89 0.56
CA THR A 89 -13.20 -3.55 1.32
C THR A 89 -13.31 -4.37 2.59
N VAL A 90 -13.04 -5.67 2.55
CA VAL A 90 -13.00 -6.52 3.75
C VAL A 90 -11.94 -6.02 4.74
N VAL A 91 -10.73 -5.70 4.26
CA VAL A 91 -9.66 -5.15 5.11
C VAL A 91 -10.04 -3.79 5.68
N SER A 92 -10.66 -2.92 4.88
CA SER A 92 -11.13 -1.60 5.33
C SER A 92 -12.20 -1.72 6.42
N VAL A 93 -13.15 -2.64 6.27
CA VAL A 93 -14.17 -2.95 7.28
C VAL A 93 -13.50 -3.37 8.59
N PHE A 94 -12.53 -4.29 8.52
CA PHE A 94 -11.76 -4.71 9.69
C PHE A 94 -11.10 -3.51 10.37
N GLN A 95 -10.38 -2.65 9.63
CA GLN A 95 -9.68 -1.50 10.22
C GLN A 95 -10.64 -0.50 10.87
N ILE A 96 -11.75 -0.15 10.20
CA ILE A 96 -12.75 0.80 10.72
C ILE A 96 -13.38 0.28 12.01
N VAL A 97 -13.83 -0.98 12.00
CA VAL A 97 -14.48 -1.62 13.16
C VAL A 97 -13.48 -1.78 14.29
N TYR A 98 -12.28 -2.30 14.01
CA TYR A 98 -11.25 -2.53 15.02
C TYR A 98 -10.77 -1.22 15.64
N PHE A 99 -10.52 -0.18 14.85
CA PHE A 99 -10.11 1.12 15.37
C PHE A 99 -11.18 1.72 16.28
N ASN A 100 -12.45 1.71 15.85
CA ASN A 100 -13.56 2.21 16.65
C ASN A 100 -13.78 1.39 17.93
N TYR A 101 -13.68 0.07 17.84
CA TYR A 101 -13.75 -0.83 18.99
C TYR A 101 -12.62 -0.52 19.97
N LEU A 102 -11.38 -0.43 19.49
CA LEU A 102 -10.20 -0.19 20.30
C LEU A 102 -10.33 1.15 21.05
N THR A 103 -10.71 2.22 20.36
CA THR A 103 -10.82 3.55 20.96
C THR A 103 -11.86 3.61 22.08
N ASN A 104 -12.99 2.90 21.91
CA ASN A 104 -14.08 2.90 22.89
C ASN A 104 -13.85 1.90 24.03
N ASN A 105 -13.27 0.73 23.75
CA ASN A 105 -13.06 -0.32 24.75
C ASN A 105 -11.89 0.00 25.70
N ARG A 106 -10.94 0.83 25.26
CA ARG A 106 -9.78 1.26 26.04
C ARG A 106 -9.88 2.71 26.51
N ASP A 107 -11.03 3.35 26.31
CA ASP A 107 -11.32 4.73 26.72
C ASP A 107 -10.21 5.74 26.30
N LEU A 108 -9.78 5.62 25.03
CA LEU A 108 -8.75 6.49 24.42
C LEU A 108 -9.19 7.95 24.35
N TYR A 109 -10.50 8.18 24.37
CA TYR A 109 -11.14 9.48 24.44
C TYR A 109 -11.99 9.57 25.72
N PRO A 110 -12.32 10.79 26.20
CA PRO A 110 -13.17 10.97 27.37
C PRO A 110 -14.58 10.38 27.20
N ASP A 111 -15.15 10.55 26.01
CA ASP A 111 -16.50 10.10 25.68
C ASP A 111 -16.47 8.96 24.65
N ARG A 112 -17.28 7.93 24.87
CA ARG A 112 -17.49 6.85 23.90
C ARG A 112 -18.40 7.31 22.77
N SER A 113 -17.98 7.08 21.53
CA SER A 113 -18.72 7.48 20.33
C SER A 113 -18.28 6.70 19.10
N PHE A 114 -19.02 6.82 18.00
CA PHE A 114 -18.65 6.27 16.69
C PHE A 114 -17.87 7.24 15.81
N TRP A 115 -17.52 8.43 16.34
CA TRP A 115 -16.72 9.41 15.61
C TRP A 115 -15.35 8.86 15.15
N PRO A 116 -14.61 8.08 15.94
CA PRO A 116 -13.33 7.52 15.50
C PRO A 116 -13.48 6.63 14.27
N GLY A 117 -14.48 5.73 14.26
CA GLY A 117 -14.81 4.90 13.11
C GLY A 117 -15.26 5.71 11.90
N LEU A 118 -16.09 6.75 12.09
CA LEU A 118 -16.56 7.62 11.02
C LEU A 118 -15.41 8.41 10.36
N LEU A 119 -14.52 8.99 11.17
CA LEU A 119 -13.35 9.73 10.70
C LEU A 119 -12.36 8.80 9.99
N TYR A 120 -12.10 7.63 10.57
CA TYR A 120 -11.24 6.62 9.94
C TYR A 120 -11.80 6.16 8.60
N MET A 121 -13.10 5.85 8.54
CA MET A 121 -13.79 5.49 7.30
C MET A 121 -13.67 6.60 6.27
N LEU A 122 -13.94 7.86 6.62
CA LEU A 122 -13.81 8.98 5.69
C LEU A 122 -12.37 9.11 5.17
N PHE A 123 -11.38 8.99 6.06
CA PHE A 123 -9.97 9.12 5.71
C PHE A 123 -9.40 7.90 4.96
N LEU A 124 -10.07 6.75 4.93
CA LEU A 124 -9.73 5.68 3.98
C LEU A 124 -10.10 6.02 2.53
N HIS A 125 -10.94 7.04 2.29
CA HIS A 125 -11.38 7.46 0.96
C HIS A 125 -10.67 8.76 0.52
N LEU A 126 -9.36 8.87 0.78
CA LEU A 126 -8.54 10.02 0.31
C LEU A 126 -8.62 10.22 -1.21
N SER A 127 -8.65 9.10 -1.94
CA SER A 127 -8.65 9.01 -3.38
C SER A 127 -9.12 7.60 -3.79
N PHE A 128 -9.42 7.40 -5.07
CA PHE A 128 -9.95 6.14 -5.57
C PHE A 128 -8.91 4.99 -5.57
N ASP A 129 -7.62 5.30 -5.61
CA ASP A 129 -6.52 4.33 -5.47
C ASP A 129 -6.46 3.68 -4.08
N CYS A 130 -7.05 4.30 -3.05
CA CYS A 130 -7.20 3.68 -1.72
C CYS A 130 -8.22 2.52 -1.69
N LEU A 131 -8.95 2.29 -2.78
CA LEU A 131 -9.95 1.23 -2.89
C LEU A 131 -9.38 -0.11 -3.37
N THR A 132 -8.15 -0.14 -3.87
CA THR A 132 -7.47 -1.39 -4.23
C THR A 132 -6.69 -1.95 -3.03
N LEU A 133 -6.42 -3.26 -3.04
CA LEU A 133 -5.76 -3.93 -1.92
C LEU A 133 -4.25 -3.65 -2.00
N SER A 134 -3.86 -2.47 -1.54
CA SER A 134 -2.47 -2.07 -1.54
C SER A 134 -1.67 -2.75 -0.43
N PRO A 135 -0.35 -2.94 -0.62
CA PRO A 135 0.55 -3.44 0.42
C PRO A 135 0.49 -2.60 1.70
N VAL A 136 0.33 -1.28 1.55
CA VAL A 136 0.24 -0.32 2.65
C VAL A 136 -1.05 -0.51 3.46
N LEU A 137 -2.18 -0.76 2.80
CA LEU A 137 -3.44 -1.04 3.47
C LEU A 137 -3.34 -2.31 4.33
N MET A 138 -2.77 -3.39 3.78
CA MET A 138 -2.56 -4.64 4.51
C MET A 138 -1.62 -4.45 5.70
N SER A 139 -0.48 -3.77 5.48
CA SER A 139 0.48 -3.44 6.54
C SER A 139 -0.15 -2.62 7.68
N THR A 140 -0.94 -1.60 7.35
CA THR A 140 -1.59 -0.72 8.33
C THR A 140 -2.54 -1.49 9.25
N SER A 141 -3.17 -2.58 8.79
CA SER A 141 -3.99 -3.47 9.63
C SER A 141 -3.17 -4.09 10.77
N PHE A 142 -1.96 -4.56 10.47
CA PHE A 142 -1.07 -5.13 11.48
C PHE A 142 -0.45 -4.07 12.38
N LEU A 143 -0.16 -2.88 11.85
CA LEU A 143 0.24 -1.75 12.70
C LEU A 143 -0.88 -1.37 13.68
N LEU A 144 -2.16 -1.42 13.28
CA LEU A 144 -3.28 -1.20 14.19
C LEU A 144 -3.36 -2.27 15.29
N LEU A 145 -3.12 -3.54 14.95
CA LEU A 145 -3.03 -4.62 15.94
C LEU A 145 -1.87 -4.38 16.93
N ALA A 146 -0.71 -3.96 16.43
CA ALA A 146 0.43 -3.57 17.26
C ALA A 146 0.07 -2.40 18.20
N PHE A 147 -0.65 -1.38 17.70
CA PHE A 147 -1.16 -0.28 18.51
C PHE A 147 -2.10 -0.74 19.61
N GLY A 148 -3.08 -1.58 19.30
CA GLY A 148 -4.02 -2.07 20.33
C GLY A 148 -3.32 -2.85 21.44
N THR A 149 -2.31 -3.64 21.08
CA THR A 149 -1.48 -4.38 22.03
C THR A 149 -0.61 -3.44 22.87
N LEU A 150 0.01 -2.44 22.26
CA LEU A 150 0.84 -1.46 22.96
C LEU A 150 0.02 -0.64 23.96
N VAL A 151 -1.17 -0.17 23.56
CA VAL A 151 -2.09 0.56 24.46
C VAL A 151 -2.53 -0.30 25.64
N LYS A 152 -2.86 -1.57 25.41
CA LYS A 152 -3.24 -2.53 26.47
C LYS A 152 -2.15 -2.66 27.54
N GLN A 153 -0.87 -2.57 27.17
CA GLN A 153 0.21 -2.67 28.14
C GLN A 153 0.41 -1.44 28.99
N MET A 154 0.13 -0.26 28.44
CA MET A 154 0.30 0.99 29.17
C MET A 154 -0.73 1.18 30.28
N ASP A 155 -1.88 0.54 30.15
CA ASP A 155 -2.92 0.51 31.18
C ASP A 155 -2.50 -0.34 32.39
N ARG A 156 -1.55 -1.27 32.19
CA ARG A 156 -1.03 -2.15 33.24
C ARG A 156 0.13 -1.49 34.00
N ARG A 157 0.27 -1.83 35.29
CA ARG A 157 1.44 -1.43 36.10
C ARG A 157 2.65 -2.29 35.70
N GLY A 158 3.30 -1.90 34.62
CA GLY A 158 4.48 -2.55 34.06
C GLY A 158 4.17 -3.30 32.76
N ALA A 159 5.13 -3.25 31.83
CA ALA A 159 5.04 -4.03 30.61
C ALA A 159 5.05 -5.53 30.93
N THR A 160 4.40 -6.33 30.09
CA THR A 160 4.33 -7.79 30.18
C THR A 160 5.03 -8.42 28.98
N ASP A 161 5.12 -9.75 28.91
CA ASP A 161 5.77 -10.42 27.78
C ASP A 161 4.95 -10.32 26.47
N GLU A 162 3.74 -9.73 26.53
CA GLU A 162 2.93 -9.33 25.36
C GLU A 162 3.67 -8.31 24.46
N VAL A 163 4.82 -7.73 24.89
CA VAL A 163 5.65 -6.84 24.06
C VAL A 163 6.20 -7.57 22.83
N PHE A 164 6.34 -8.90 22.93
CA PHE A 164 6.63 -9.76 21.79
C PHE A 164 5.60 -9.57 20.66
N GLU A 165 4.31 -9.55 20.99
CA GLU A 165 3.22 -9.45 20.02
C GLU A 165 3.26 -8.10 19.26
N VAL A 166 3.62 -7.01 19.95
CA VAL A 166 3.83 -5.69 19.32
C VAL A 166 4.90 -5.80 18.23
N GLY A 167 6.05 -6.38 18.57
CA GLY A 167 7.13 -6.60 17.60
C GLY A 167 6.70 -7.52 16.47
N PHE A 168 6.05 -8.63 16.78
CA PHE A 168 5.58 -9.63 15.82
C PHE A 168 4.62 -9.03 14.78
N TYR A 169 3.65 -8.22 15.22
CA TYR A 169 2.75 -7.53 14.31
C TYR A 169 3.47 -6.51 13.41
N ILE A 170 4.46 -5.79 13.94
CA ILE A 170 5.28 -4.87 13.13
C ILE A 170 6.15 -5.64 12.12
N GLY A 171 6.67 -6.82 12.50
CA GLY A 171 7.42 -7.69 11.60
C GLY A 171 6.56 -8.20 10.44
N ILE A 172 5.32 -8.60 10.71
CA ILE A 172 4.34 -8.95 9.67
C ILE A 172 4.00 -7.73 8.81
N ALA A 173 3.78 -6.56 9.42
CA ALA A 173 3.52 -5.31 8.70
C ALA A 173 4.66 -4.96 7.73
N ALA A 174 5.91 -5.14 8.14
CA ALA A 174 7.09 -4.96 7.29
C ALA A 174 7.15 -5.94 6.11
N LEU A 175 6.68 -7.17 6.28
CA LEU A 175 6.60 -8.15 5.21
C LEU A 175 5.43 -7.95 4.24
N PHE A 176 4.40 -7.17 4.63
CA PHE A 176 3.41 -6.64 3.71
C PHE A 176 3.92 -5.39 3.00
N TYR A 177 4.56 -4.47 3.73
CA TYR A 177 5.11 -3.24 3.19
C TYR A 177 6.40 -2.86 3.92
N LEU A 178 7.54 -3.03 3.25
CA LEU A 178 8.87 -2.89 3.85
C LEU A 178 9.10 -1.57 4.62
N PRO A 179 8.66 -0.38 4.16
CA PRO A 179 8.82 0.86 4.93
C PRO A 179 8.17 0.84 6.31
N SER A 180 7.18 -0.03 6.54
CA SER A 180 6.56 -0.20 7.86
C SER A 180 7.51 -0.80 8.90
N ALA A 181 8.67 -1.34 8.51
CA ALA A 181 9.73 -1.72 9.44
C ALA A 181 10.16 -0.57 10.36
N LEU A 182 10.07 0.70 9.89
CA LEU A 182 10.38 1.87 10.71
C LEU A 182 9.47 2.02 11.94
N PHE A 183 8.28 1.40 11.95
CA PHE A 183 7.41 1.40 13.13
C PHE A 183 7.99 0.64 14.32
N LEU A 184 9.07 -0.13 14.14
CA LEU A 184 9.84 -0.65 15.28
C LEU A 184 10.44 0.50 16.13
N ILE A 185 10.84 1.60 15.51
CA ILE A 185 11.29 2.82 16.20
C ILE A 185 10.12 3.39 17.01
N TRP A 186 8.95 3.51 16.39
CA TRP A 186 7.73 3.98 17.06
C TRP A 186 7.40 3.14 18.30
N ALA A 187 7.41 1.80 18.19
CA ALA A 187 7.14 0.92 19.32
C ALA A 187 8.22 1.03 20.41
N THR A 188 9.50 1.07 20.03
CA THR A 188 10.62 1.17 20.96
C THR A 188 10.57 2.48 21.75
N VAL A 189 10.38 3.61 21.08
CA VAL A 189 10.26 4.94 21.70
C VAL A 189 9.02 4.99 22.59
N SER A 190 7.89 4.46 22.13
CA SER A 190 6.64 4.44 22.90
C SER A 190 6.77 3.63 24.19
N LEU A 191 7.40 2.44 24.12
CA LEU A 191 7.63 1.59 25.29
C LEU A 191 8.60 2.24 26.28
N LEU A 192 9.68 2.85 25.78
CA LEU A 192 10.71 3.51 26.57
C LEU A 192 10.13 4.64 27.42
N PHE A 193 9.32 5.51 26.82
CA PHE A 193 8.80 6.70 27.51
C PHE A 193 7.52 6.44 28.31
N TYR A 194 6.67 5.49 27.91
CA TYR A 194 5.29 5.45 28.41
C TYR A 194 4.85 4.14 29.08
N SER A 195 5.63 3.07 28.97
CA SER A 195 5.29 1.76 29.58
C SER A 195 6.20 1.37 30.76
N GLY A 196 7.36 2.01 30.92
CA GLY A 196 8.37 1.60 31.90
C GLY A 196 9.01 0.25 31.55
N ALA A 197 9.13 -0.06 30.26
CA ALA A 197 9.67 -1.32 29.79
C ALA A 197 11.13 -1.53 30.23
N SER A 198 11.42 -2.74 30.70
CA SER A 198 12.79 -3.18 30.98
C SER A 198 13.56 -3.48 29.69
N PHE A 199 14.88 -3.54 29.78
CA PHE A 199 15.73 -3.98 28.65
C PHE A 199 15.27 -5.32 28.07
N ARG A 200 14.88 -6.28 28.93
CA ARG A 200 14.33 -7.58 28.52
C ARG A 200 13.14 -7.42 27.58
N GLN A 201 12.24 -6.48 27.87
CA GLN A 201 11.04 -6.26 27.06
C GLN A 201 11.34 -5.58 25.73
N HIS A 202 12.30 -4.65 25.70
CA HIS A 202 12.79 -4.11 24.43
C HIS A 202 13.41 -5.22 23.57
N SER A 203 14.24 -6.09 24.15
CA SER A 203 14.77 -7.26 23.45
C SER A 203 13.66 -8.20 22.96
N LEU A 204 12.65 -8.45 23.79
CA LEU A 204 11.53 -9.31 23.42
C LEU A 204 10.70 -8.73 22.26
N SER A 205 10.50 -7.41 22.21
CA SER A 205 9.88 -6.73 21.06
C SER A 205 10.71 -6.91 19.80
N LEU A 206 12.03 -6.74 19.90
CA LEU A 206 12.94 -6.92 18.77
C LEU A 206 12.91 -8.37 18.27
N PHE A 207 12.91 -9.36 19.16
CA PHE A 207 12.76 -10.77 18.79
C PHE A 207 11.41 -11.04 18.12
N GLY A 208 10.32 -10.45 18.62
CA GLY A 208 9.01 -10.51 17.98
C GLY A 208 9.06 -10.00 16.54
N PHE A 209 9.68 -8.85 16.32
CA PHE A 209 9.86 -8.26 14.99
C PHE A 209 10.71 -9.12 14.05
N LEU A 210 11.83 -9.64 14.54
CA LEU A 210 12.74 -10.45 13.76
C LEU A 210 12.17 -11.83 13.43
N PHE A 211 11.27 -12.38 14.25
CA PHE A 211 10.74 -13.73 14.09
C PHE A 211 10.07 -13.98 12.72
N PRO A 212 9.06 -13.21 12.27
CA PRO A 212 8.45 -13.43 10.96
C PRO A 212 9.44 -13.18 9.82
N ILE A 213 10.35 -12.20 9.97
CA ILE A 213 11.39 -11.91 8.97
C ILE A 213 12.36 -13.10 8.84
N ALA A 214 12.81 -13.67 9.96
CA ALA A 214 13.69 -14.83 9.98
C ALA A 214 13.02 -16.06 9.34
N ALA A 215 11.71 -16.25 9.56
CA ALA A 215 10.96 -17.31 8.90
C ALA A 215 10.92 -17.11 7.38
N THR A 216 10.72 -15.89 6.89
CA THR A 216 10.79 -15.57 5.46
C THR A 216 12.19 -15.79 4.89
N VAL A 217 13.23 -15.34 5.59
CA VAL A 217 14.64 -15.57 5.19
C VAL A 217 14.93 -17.07 5.08
N LEU A 218 14.50 -17.86 6.06
CA LEU A 218 14.66 -19.31 6.04
C LEU A 218 13.95 -19.94 4.83
N TYR A 219 12.74 -19.47 4.48
CA TYR A 219 12.02 -19.94 3.30
C TYR A 219 12.81 -19.69 2.01
N TYR A 220 13.36 -18.48 1.79
CA TYR A 220 14.16 -18.19 0.59
C TYR A 220 15.50 -18.92 0.59
N TYR A 221 16.11 -19.12 1.75
CA TYR A 221 17.31 -19.94 1.90
C TYR A 221 17.07 -21.39 1.46
N LEU A 222 15.98 -22.03 1.93
CA LEU A 222 15.63 -23.41 1.57
C LEU A 222 15.30 -23.58 0.08
N ASN A 223 14.92 -22.50 -0.61
CA ASN A 223 14.59 -22.49 -2.04
C ASN A 223 15.76 -22.04 -2.95
N ASN A 224 16.97 -21.88 -2.40
CA ASN A 224 18.16 -21.39 -3.10
C ASN A 224 17.96 -20.03 -3.80
N SER A 225 17.22 -19.11 -3.16
CA SER A 225 16.91 -17.78 -3.70
C SER A 225 17.12 -16.65 -2.69
N LEU A 226 18.01 -16.88 -1.71
CA LEU A 226 18.36 -15.88 -0.69
C LEU A 226 19.02 -14.64 -1.30
N ASP A 227 19.92 -14.82 -2.28
CA ASP A 227 20.62 -13.72 -2.94
C ASP A 227 19.63 -12.87 -3.75
N ASP A 228 18.70 -13.52 -4.47
CA ASP A 228 17.62 -12.86 -5.19
C ASP A 228 16.70 -12.08 -4.25
N PHE A 229 16.35 -12.67 -3.11
CA PHE A 229 15.57 -12.02 -2.06
C PHE A 229 16.25 -10.75 -1.55
N ASN A 230 17.54 -10.83 -1.19
CA ASN A 230 18.29 -9.69 -0.67
C ASN A 230 18.38 -8.56 -1.71
N ARG A 231 18.69 -8.91 -2.96
CA ARG A 231 18.81 -7.95 -4.07
C ARG A 231 17.48 -7.24 -4.34
N ASN A 232 16.40 -7.98 -4.52
CA ASN A 232 15.11 -7.42 -4.92
C ASN A 232 14.38 -6.68 -3.78
N LEU A 233 14.46 -7.19 -2.54
CA LEU A 233 13.83 -6.56 -1.39
C LEU A 233 14.52 -5.22 -1.04
N LEU A 234 15.85 -5.17 -1.04
CA LEU A 234 16.59 -3.92 -0.79
C LEU A 234 16.47 -2.94 -1.95
N ALA A 235 16.46 -3.43 -3.20
CA ALA A 235 16.24 -2.59 -4.37
C ALA A 235 14.89 -1.85 -4.33
N SER A 236 13.87 -2.40 -3.65
CA SER A 236 12.58 -1.71 -3.39
C SER A 236 12.75 -0.36 -2.68
N VAL A 237 13.75 -0.24 -1.80
CA VAL A 237 14.00 0.96 -0.97
C VAL A 237 14.82 2.02 -1.69
N PHE A 238 15.75 1.60 -2.56
CA PHE A 238 16.74 2.48 -3.19
C PHE A 238 16.40 2.89 -4.64
N ARG A 239 15.15 2.71 -5.08
CA ARG A 239 14.74 3.07 -6.45
C ARG A 239 14.88 4.56 -6.75
N VAL A 240 15.22 4.84 -8.01
CA VAL A 240 15.22 6.19 -8.57
C VAL A 240 13.77 6.64 -8.71
N ARG A 241 13.43 7.72 -8.00
CA ARG A 241 12.07 8.26 -7.93
C ARG A 241 11.73 8.99 -9.23
N GLN A 242 10.65 8.60 -9.87
CA GLN A 242 10.04 9.40 -10.93
C GLN A 242 8.77 10.06 -10.40
N TYR A 243 8.73 11.39 -10.48
CA TYR A 243 7.60 12.18 -9.98
C TYR A 243 6.94 12.92 -11.14
N SER A 244 5.69 12.57 -11.43
CA SER A 244 4.82 13.40 -12.27
C SER A 244 4.27 14.57 -11.44
N LEU A 245 4.28 15.77 -12.02
CA LEU A 245 3.73 16.97 -11.38
C LEU A 245 2.20 16.88 -11.17
N SER A 246 1.47 16.24 -12.09
CA SER A 246 0.00 16.07 -12.00
C SER A 246 -0.41 15.22 -10.80
N ASP A 247 0.37 14.17 -10.53
CA ASP A 247 0.08 13.22 -9.47
C ASP A 247 0.44 13.82 -8.11
N PHE A 248 1.49 14.63 -8.07
CA PHE A 248 1.83 15.40 -6.87
C PHE A 248 0.72 16.39 -6.49
N GLN A 249 0.13 17.10 -7.46
CA GLN A 249 -1.01 17.99 -7.19
C GLN A 249 -2.23 17.22 -6.66
N SER A 250 -2.53 16.08 -7.28
CA SER A 250 -3.61 15.19 -6.85
C SER A 250 -3.39 14.67 -5.44
N LEU A 251 -2.16 14.23 -5.13
CA LEU A 251 -1.76 13.80 -3.80
C LEU A 251 -1.96 14.91 -2.75
N VAL A 252 -1.45 16.11 -3.02
CA VAL A 252 -1.56 17.25 -2.09
C VAL A 252 -3.02 17.59 -1.85
N ALA A 253 -3.85 17.62 -2.90
CA ALA A 253 -5.28 17.90 -2.76
C ALA A 253 -6.02 16.84 -1.93
N SER A 254 -5.73 15.55 -2.17
CA SER A 254 -6.30 14.43 -1.41
C SER A 254 -5.89 14.43 0.07
N LEU A 255 -4.67 14.87 0.38
CA LEU A 255 -4.17 14.93 1.76
C LEU A 255 -4.52 16.22 2.49
N LEU A 256 -4.81 17.32 1.79
CA LEU A 256 -4.98 18.64 2.40
C LEU A 256 -6.06 18.64 3.50
N ILE A 257 -7.24 18.10 3.20
CA ILE A 257 -8.37 18.09 4.15
C ILE A 257 -8.08 17.15 5.33
N PRO A 258 -7.71 15.87 5.11
CA PRO A 258 -7.52 14.93 6.21
C PRO A 258 -6.32 15.29 7.09
N LEU A 259 -5.20 15.69 6.49
CA LEU A 259 -4.02 16.16 7.21
C LEU A 259 -4.32 17.47 7.94
N GLY A 260 -5.02 18.40 7.29
CA GLY A 260 -5.44 19.67 7.88
C GLY A 260 -6.32 19.46 9.12
N LEU A 261 -7.32 18.57 9.05
CA LEU A 261 -8.14 18.21 10.21
C LEU A 261 -7.33 17.54 11.31
N GLY A 262 -6.40 16.64 10.96
CA GLY A 262 -5.48 16.03 11.93
C GLY A 262 -4.61 17.06 12.65
N VAL A 263 -3.99 17.97 11.91
CA VAL A 263 -3.14 19.05 12.45
C VAL A 263 -3.96 20.03 13.29
N LEU A 264 -5.12 20.48 12.81
CA LEU A 264 -6.02 21.35 13.58
C LEU A 264 -6.49 20.67 14.87
N GLY A 265 -6.73 19.36 14.80
CA GLY A 265 -7.04 18.52 15.95
C GLY A 265 -5.91 18.46 16.98
N PHE A 266 -4.69 18.21 16.52
CA PHE A 266 -3.50 18.26 17.38
C PHE A 266 -3.31 19.65 18.01
N LEU A 267 -3.44 20.73 17.24
CA LEU A 267 -3.33 22.11 17.74
C LEU A 267 -4.47 22.48 18.71
N SER A 268 -5.64 21.84 18.60
CA SER A 268 -6.76 22.05 19.53
C SER A 268 -6.44 21.58 20.94
N LEU A 269 -5.55 20.58 21.10
CA LEU A 269 -5.14 20.05 22.41
C LEU A 269 -4.47 21.12 23.28
N PHE A 270 -3.65 22.01 22.70
CA PHE A 270 -2.98 23.10 23.44
C PHE A 270 -3.94 24.20 23.90
N ARG A 271 -5.11 24.31 23.26
CA ARG A 271 -6.14 25.31 23.59
C ARG A 271 -7.23 24.75 24.50
N SER A 272 -7.30 23.44 24.64
CA SER A 272 -8.34 22.79 25.43
C SER A 272 -8.08 23.00 26.92
N THR A 273 -9.12 23.39 27.65
CA THR A 273 -9.13 23.45 29.13
C THR A 273 -9.47 22.08 29.73
N SER A 274 -9.75 21.08 28.88
CA SER A 274 -10.16 19.74 29.33
C SER A 274 -8.99 19.02 30.00
N ARG A 275 -9.24 18.47 31.20
CA ARG A 275 -8.24 17.70 31.94
C ARG A 275 -8.24 16.26 31.45
N TYR A 276 -7.35 15.93 30.53
CA TYR A 276 -7.14 14.56 30.09
C TYR A 276 -6.44 13.74 31.18
N VAL A 277 -6.82 12.47 31.31
CA VAL A 277 -6.15 11.53 32.22
C VAL A 277 -4.75 11.21 31.68
N ASN A 278 -3.78 10.92 32.55
CA ASN A 278 -2.41 10.58 32.18
C ASN A 278 -2.32 9.52 31.07
N PHE A 279 -3.19 8.50 31.11
CA PHE A 279 -3.27 7.47 30.08
C PHE A 279 -3.59 8.06 28.69
N GLN A 280 -4.61 8.92 28.59
CA GLN A 280 -5.02 9.57 27.35
C GLN A 280 -3.91 10.47 26.80
N GLN A 281 -3.21 11.21 27.66
CA GLN A 281 -2.06 12.04 27.25
C GLN A 281 -0.92 11.19 26.66
N ARG A 282 -0.62 10.03 27.26
CA ARG A 282 0.39 9.12 26.72
C ARG A 282 -0.04 8.55 25.36
N VAL A 283 -1.32 8.20 25.19
CA VAL A 283 -1.84 7.75 23.87
C VAL A 283 -1.71 8.86 22.83
N GLN A 284 -2.02 10.12 23.18
CA GLN A 284 -1.83 11.27 22.28
C GLN A 284 -0.36 11.38 21.83
N GLN A 285 0.59 11.23 22.75
CA GLN A 285 2.02 11.27 22.42
C GLN A 285 2.45 10.09 21.53
N ILE A 286 1.91 8.90 21.75
CA ILE A 286 2.19 7.71 20.92
C ILE A 286 1.63 7.87 19.51
N MET A 287 0.44 8.46 19.37
CA MET A 287 -0.13 8.82 18.07
C MET A 287 0.67 9.93 17.37
N ALA A 288 1.25 10.87 18.12
CA ALA A 288 2.16 11.85 17.56
C ALA A 288 3.48 11.21 17.08
N ILE A 289 4.06 10.28 17.84
CA ILE A 289 5.25 9.52 17.40
C ILE A 289 4.91 8.65 16.19
N TRP A 290 3.72 8.04 16.14
CA TRP A 290 3.25 7.30 14.96
C TRP A 290 3.27 8.21 13.73
N PHE A 291 2.68 9.41 13.84
CA PHE A 291 2.68 10.38 12.75
C PHE A 291 4.09 10.75 12.31
N LEU A 292 5.02 11.00 13.23
CA LEU A 292 6.42 11.30 12.89
C LEU A 292 7.09 10.13 12.15
N VAL A 293 6.87 8.89 12.60
CA VAL A 293 7.42 7.71 11.91
C VAL A 293 6.77 7.50 10.54
N ALA A 294 5.47 7.78 10.40
CA ALA A 294 4.80 7.78 9.09
C ALA A 294 5.41 8.83 8.14
N VAL A 295 5.84 10.00 8.63
CA VAL A 295 6.60 10.97 7.82
C VAL A 295 7.95 10.39 7.37
N LEU A 296 8.64 9.65 8.23
CA LEU A 296 9.91 9.01 7.85
C LEU A 296 9.72 7.95 6.74
N THR A 297 8.57 7.25 6.69
CA THR A 297 8.32 6.26 5.63
C THR A 297 8.23 6.88 4.24
N ILE A 298 7.87 8.17 4.11
CA ILE A 298 7.83 8.90 2.83
C ILE A 298 9.19 8.82 2.12
N GLY A 299 10.29 8.83 2.88
CA GLY A 299 11.65 8.71 2.35
C GLY A 299 11.95 7.36 1.68
N LEU A 300 11.14 6.34 1.92
CA LEU A 300 11.34 4.97 1.43
C LEU A 300 10.27 4.55 0.41
N VAL A 301 9.34 5.43 0.05
CA VAL A 301 8.27 5.10 -0.90
C VAL A 301 8.79 5.17 -2.34
N PRO A 302 8.58 4.12 -3.17
CA PRO A 302 9.06 4.10 -4.55
C PRO A 302 8.32 5.08 -5.47
N PHE A 303 7.03 5.34 -5.21
CA PHE A 303 6.19 6.28 -5.98
C PHE A 303 5.22 7.03 -5.07
N LEU A 304 4.91 8.28 -5.42
CA LEU A 304 3.96 9.10 -4.67
C LEU A 304 2.54 8.90 -5.21
N ALA A 305 1.73 8.14 -4.47
CA ALA A 305 0.30 8.02 -4.68
C ALA A 305 -0.44 8.21 -3.34
N PRO A 306 -1.70 8.69 -3.34
CA PRO A 306 -2.49 8.81 -2.11
C PRO A 306 -2.54 7.52 -1.27
N MET A 307 -2.61 6.34 -1.90
CA MET A 307 -2.61 5.06 -1.19
C MET A 307 -1.34 4.81 -0.35
N SER A 308 -0.20 5.40 -0.72
CA SER A 308 1.06 5.28 0.04
C SER A 308 0.96 5.95 1.42
N PHE A 309 -0.01 6.86 1.60
CA PHE A 309 -0.24 7.61 2.83
C PHE A 309 -1.32 7.00 3.73
N LEU A 310 -1.81 5.79 3.43
CA LEU A 310 -2.78 5.10 4.28
C LEU A 310 -2.28 4.84 5.71
N SER A 311 -0.96 4.78 5.91
CA SER A 311 -0.34 4.69 7.25
C SER A 311 -0.57 5.93 8.13
N PHE A 312 -0.95 7.07 7.54
CA PHE A 312 -1.31 8.30 8.26
C PHE A 312 -2.77 8.34 8.72
N VAL A 313 -3.62 7.45 8.21
CA VAL A 313 -5.05 7.43 8.53
C VAL A 313 -5.30 7.24 10.03
N PRO A 314 -4.64 6.30 10.74
CA PRO A 314 -4.83 6.15 12.19
C PRO A 314 -4.57 7.42 13.02
N PRO A 315 -3.39 8.08 12.95
CA PRO A 315 -3.15 9.29 13.73
C PRO A 315 -4.01 10.48 13.25
N MET A 316 -4.28 10.61 11.94
CA MET A 316 -5.14 11.68 11.44
C MET A 316 -6.57 11.55 11.96
N ALA A 317 -7.16 10.35 11.89
CA ALA A 317 -8.47 10.07 12.45
C ALA A 317 -8.49 10.29 13.97
N TYR A 318 -7.40 9.90 14.65
CA TYR A 318 -7.25 10.10 16.07
C TYR A 318 -7.28 11.59 16.48
N PHE A 319 -6.47 12.42 15.83
CA PHE A 319 -6.42 13.84 16.17
C PHE A 319 -7.62 14.63 15.65
N ALA A 320 -8.18 14.27 14.49
CA ALA A 320 -9.37 14.93 13.95
C ALA A 320 -10.58 14.82 14.89
N PHE A 321 -10.64 13.77 15.74
CA PHE A 321 -11.65 13.68 16.80
C PHE A 321 -11.62 14.91 17.72
N PHE A 322 -10.44 15.26 18.24
CA PHE A 322 -10.28 16.39 19.15
C PHE A 322 -10.60 17.74 18.51
N TYR A 323 -10.41 17.88 17.19
CA TYR A 323 -10.84 19.07 16.48
C TYR A 323 -12.36 19.27 16.64
N PHE A 324 -13.16 18.27 16.31
CA PHE A 324 -14.62 18.36 16.37
C PHE A 324 -15.16 18.40 17.81
N GLU A 325 -14.49 17.72 18.75
CA GLU A 325 -14.84 17.75 20.17
C GLU A 325 -14.67 19.15 20.78
N ASN A 326 -13.55 19.82 20.47
CA ASN A 326 -13.22 21.13 21.07
C ASN A 326 -13.95 22.32 20.41
N VAL A 327 -14.75 22.09 19.35
CA VAL A 327 -15.56 23.16 18.72
C VAL A 327 -16.75 23.52 19.62
N ARG A 328 -16.75 24.76 20.14
CA ARG A 328 -17.72 25.25 21.13
C ARG A 328 -19.19 25.11 20.72
N LYS A 329 -19.53 25.34 19.45
CA LYS A 329 -20.92 25.29 18.96
C LYS A 329 -21.12 24.02 18.13
N ALA A 330 -22.02 23.14 18.57
CA ALA A 330 -22.28 21.86 17.90
C ALA A 330 -22.65 22.02 16.42
N TRP A 331 -23.38 23.08 16.04
CA TRP A 331 -23.73 23.33 14.65
C TRP A 331 -22.52 23.70 13.78
N LEU A 332 -21.50 24.36 14.34
CA LEU A 332 -20.25 24.66 13.62
C LEU A 332 -19.44 23.39 13.38
N ALA A 333 -19.40 22.48 14.35
CA ALA A 333 -18.74 21.18 14.19
C ALA A 333 -19.44 20.35 13.09
N GLU A 334 -20.77 20.30 13.14
CA GLU A 334 -21.59 19.59 12.14
C GLU A 334 -21.42 20.17 10.74
N LEU A 335 -21.43 21.50 10.60
CA LEU A 335 -21.20 22.19 9.33
C LEU A 335 -19.77 21.94 8.82
N GLY A 336 -18.76 22.10 9.68
CA GLY A 336 -17.36 21.86 9.31
C GLY A 336 -17.11 20.42 8.85
N PHE A 337 -17.69 19.44 9.55
CA PHE A 337 -17.62 18.04 9.14
C PHE A 337 -18.37 17.80 7.84
N SER A 338 -19.56 18.36 7.67
CA SER A 338 -20.36 18.18 6.43
C SER A 338 -19.67 18.77 5.21
N VAL A 339 -18.97 19.90 5.38
CA VAL A 339 -18.12 20.51 4.34
C VAL A 339 -16.94 19.61 4.03
N ALA A 340 -16.19 19.15 5.04
CA ALA A 340 -15.05 18.25 4.84
C ALA A 340 -15.46 16.94 4.18
N PHE A 341 -16.55 16.32 4.63
CA PHE A 341 -17.12 15.10 4.08
C PHE A 341 -17.51 15.29 2.60
N SER A 342 -18.24 16.36 2.28
CA SER A 342 -18.65 16.66 0.91
C SER A 342 -17.46 16.93 -0.01
N LEU A 343 -16.48 17.71 0.44
CA LEU A 343 -15.28 18.01 -0.35
C LEU A 343 -14.43 16.77 -0.60
N MET A 344 -14.24 15.91 0.40
CA MET A 344 -13.52 14.65 0.23
C MET A 344 -14.24 13.72 -0.75
N LEU A 345 -15.57 13.57 -0.63
CA LEU A 345 -16.34 12.79 -1.60
C LEU A 345 -16.31 13.39 -3.00
N LEU A 346 -16.34 14.72 -3.13
CA LEU A 346 -16.22 15.40 -4.42
C LEU A 346 -14.85 15.11 -5.05
N LEU A 347 -13.75 15.20 -4.31
CA LEU A 347 -12.42 14.86 -4.80
C LEU A 347 -12.31 13.38 -5.18
N PHE A 348 -12.84 12.49 -4.34
CA PHE A 348 -12.87 11.06 -4.59
C PHE A 348 -13.65 10.71 -5.86
N TYR A 349 -14.87 11.24 -6.02
CA TYR A 349 -15.68 11.01 -7.21
C TYR A 349 -15.19 11.77 -8.44
N GLN A 350 -14.54 12.91 -8.26
CA GLN A 350 -13.85 13.62 -9.35
C GLN A 350 -12.72 12.75 -9.92
N GLY A 351 -11.89 12.18 -9.06
CA GLY A 351 -10.84 11.26 -9.49
C GLY A 351 -11.39 10.04 -10.19
N LEU A 352 -12.51 9.50 -9.70
CA LEU A 352 -13.14 8.31 -10.24
C LEU A 352 -13.88 8.52 -11.57
N LEU A 353 -14.82 9.46 -11.61
CA LEU A 353 -15.77 9.65 -12.72
C LEU A 353 -15.38 10.82 -13.63
N GLY A 354 -14.51 11.72 -13.17
CA GLY A 354 -14.19 12.95 -13.90
C GLY A 354 -15.40 13.88 -14.05
N LEU A 355 -16.11 14.13 -12.96
CA LEU A 355 -17.35 14.94 -12.92
C LEU A 355 -17.16 16.35 -13.51
N ILE A 356 -15.99 16.95 -13.30
CA ILE A 356 -15.59 18.26 -13.80
C ILE A 356 -14.73 18.05 -15.06
N PRO A 357 -15.23 18.40 -16.26
CA PRO A 357 -14.46 18.31 -17.49
C PRO A 357 -13.25 19.24 -17.46
N GLY A 358 -12.09 18.74 -17.87
CA GLY A 358 -10.86 19.54 -17.98
C GLY A 358 -9.98 19.64 -16.72
N SER A 359 -10.38 19.03 -15.60
CA SER A 359 -9.50 18.89 -14.43
C SER A 359 -8.97 17.47 -14.29
N ASP A 360 -7.64 17.34 -14.28
CA ASP A 360 -6.93 16.07 -14.02
C ASP A 360 -6.71 15.81 -12.52
N LEU A 361 -7.26 16.68 -11.68
CA LEU A 361 -7.08 16.66 -10.24
C LEU A 361 -7.79 15.44 -9.64
N GLY A 362 -7.00 14.56 -9.01
CA GLY A 362 -7.48 13.31 -8.42
C GLY A 362 -7.59 12.13 -9.40
N ARG A 363 -7.38 12.33 -10.71
CA ARG A 363 -7.51 11.26 -11.72
C ARG A 363 -6.32 10.30 -11.74
N LEU A 364 -5.16 10.75 -11.26
CA LEU A 364 -3.92 9.96 -11.28
C LEU A 364 -3.62 9.40 -12.68
N SER A 365 -3.84 10.22 -13.72
CA SER A 365 -3.80 9.80 -15.13
C SER A 365 -2.45 9.19 -15.54
N SER A 366 -1.36 9.61 -14.91
CA SER A 366 -0.02 9.06 -15.15
C SER A 366 0.17 7.66 -14.56
N LEU A 367 -0.62 7.30 -13.52
CA LEU A 367 -0.62 5.98 -12.90
C LEU A 367 -1.64 5.02 -13.53
N GLN A 368 -2.55 5.51 -14.38
CA GLN A 368 -3.52 4.66 -15.07
C GLN A 368 -2.84 3.85 -16.19
N VAL A 369 -3.25 2.58 -16.33
CA VAL A 369 -2.80 1.72 -17.41
C VAL A 369 -3.33 2.26 -18.74
N GLN A 370 -2.41 2.61 -19.64
CA GLN A 370 -2.75 3.11 -20.95
C GLN A 370 -3.34 2.00 -21.84
N PRO A 371 -4.02 2.33 -22.95
CA PRO A 371 -4.39 1.34 -23.94
C PRO A 371 -3.17 0.55 -24.42
N SER A 372 -3.35 -0.74 -24.69
CA SER A 372 -2.26 -1.58 -25.19
C SER A 372 -1.69 -0.96 -26.49
N PRO A 373 -0.37 -0.79 -26.60
CA PRO A 373 0.27 -0.30 -27.83
C PRO A 373 0.23 -1.34 -28.95
N LEU A 374 -0.07 -2.59 -28.62
CA LEU A 374 -0.08 -3.70 -29.57
C LEU A 374 -1.40 -3.72 -30.36
N PRO A 375 -1.34 -4.06 -31.66
CA PRO A 375 -2.55 -4.24 -32.45
C PRO A 375 -3.46 -5.33 -31.86
N ASP A 376 -4.76 -5.20 -32.10
CA ASP A 376 -5.82 -6.03 -31.51
C ASP A 376 -5.71 -7.54 -31.80
N ASN A 377 -4.85 -7.92 -32.73
CA ASN A 377 -4.56 -9.30 -33.08
C ASN A 377 -3.54 -9.99 -32.13
N ILE A 378 -2.83 -9.24 -31.27
CA ILE A 378 -1.86 -9.78 -30.31
C ILE A 378 -2.48 -9.73 -28.89
N LYS A 379 -3.27 -10.77 -28.58
CA LYS A 379 -3.93 -10.98 -27.29
C LYS A 379 -3.62 -12.38 -26.75
N ASN A 380 -3.57 -12.50 -25.43
CA ASN A 380 -3.27 -13.73 -24.68
C ASN A 380 -1.95 -14.40 -25.12
N GLN A 381 -0.95 -13.62 -25.50
CA GLN A 381 0.38 -14.11 -25.86
C GLN A 381 1.36 -13.92 -24.71
N HIS A 382 2.47 -14.67 -24.72
CA HIS A 382 3.59 -14.46 -23.80
C HIS A 382 4.47 -13.33 -24.33
N VAL A 383 4.55 -12.23 -23.58
CA VAL A 383 5.20 -10.99 -24.03
C VAL A 383 6.27 -10.56 -23.05
N LEU A 384 7.42 -10.14 -23.57
CA LEU A 384 8.42 -9.42 -22.81
C LEU A 384 8.36 -7.93 -23.13
N ILE A 385 8.18 -7.08 -22.13
CA ILE A 385 8.27 -5.63 -22.28
C ILE A 385 9.60 -5.14 -21.75
N ILE A 386 10.36 -4.45 -22.59
CA ILE A 386 11.60 -3.77 -22.24
C ILE A 386 11.28 -2.28 -22.12
N GLY A 387 10.87 -1.85 -20.92
CA GLY A 387 10.50 -0.48 -20.59
C GLY A 387 9.55 -0.40 -19.40
N GLU A 388 9.24 0.81 -18.95
CA GLU A 388 8.42 1.06 -17.74
C GLU A 388 6.91 0.85 -17.97
N ASP A 389 6.46 0.79 -19.21
CA ASP A 389 5.04 0.72 -19.55
C ASP A 389 4.50 -0.71 -19.57
N LEU A 390 3.74 -1.08 -18.54
CA LEU A 390 3.09 -2.38 -18.41
C LEU A 390 1.81 -2.52 -19.25
N SER A 391 1.41 -1.53 -20.04
CA SER A 391 0.11 -1.50 -20.73
C SER A 391 -0.13 -2.68 -21.68
N ALA A 392 0.91 -3.22 -22.31
CA ALA A 392 0.76 -4.39 -23.18
C ALA A 392 0.36 -5.65 -22.40
N TYR A 393 0.68 -5.73 -21.10
CA TYR A 393 0.24 -6.83 -20.25
C TYR A 393 -1.24 -6.81 -19.95
N ARG A 394 -1.96 -5.71 -20.16
CA ARG A 394 -3.42 -5.66 -19.91
C ARG A 394 -4.20 -6.79 -20.59
N GLN A 395 -3.74 -7.25 -21.75
CA GLN A 395 -4.37 -8.31 -22.55
C GLN A 395 -3.42 -9.48 -22.84
N ASN A 396 -2.23 -9.49 -22.25
CA ASN A 396 -1.18 -10.49 -22.50
C ASN A 396 -0.54 -10.95 -21.20
N ARG A 397 0.30 -11.98 -21.27
CA ARG A 397 1.00 -12.53 -20.13
C ARG A 397 2.48 -12.15 -20.13
N PRO A 398 3.07 -11.89 -18.96
CA PRO A 398 4.51 -11.69 -18.83
C PRO A 398 5.26 -12.96 -19.17
N ALA A 399 6.30 -12.81 -19.97
CA ALA A 399 7.29 -13.83 -20.23
C ALA A 399 8.62 -13.39 -19.64
N THR A 400 9.43 -14.37 -19.23
CA THR A 400 10.71 -14.22 -18.51
C THR A 400 10.55 -13.56 -17.13
N PRO A 401 11.59 -13.59 -16.29
CA PRO A 401 11.55 -12.94 -14.97
C PRO A 401 11.46 -11.42 -15.00
N TYR A 402 11.65 -10.77 -16.15
CA TYR A 402 11.83 -9.32 -16.28
C TYR A 402 10.51 -8.51 -16.21
N LEU A 403 9.69 -8.74 -15.18
CA LEU A 403 8.45 -7.97 -14.98
C LEU A 403 8.73 -6.50 -14.63
N ASN A 404 9.74 -6.26 -13.78
CA ASN A 404 10.07 -4.91 -13.34
C ASN A 404 11.29 -4.35 -14.06
N TRP A 405 11.08 -3.29 -14.85
CA TRP A 405 12.13 -2.68 -15.66
C TRP A 405 13.35 -2.20 -14.86
N ASP A 406 13.16 -1.60 -13.68
CA ASP A 406 14.27 -1.11 -12.87
C ASP A 406 15.21 -2.23 -12.42
N LEU A 407 14.66 -3.41 -12.13
CA LEU A 407 15.43 -4.59 -11.79
C LEU A 407 16.05 -5.22 -13.04
N ALA A 408 15.30 -5.26 -14.14
CA ALA A 408 15.73 -5.82 -15.42
C ALA A 408 16.86 -5.03 -16.09
N LYS A 409 16.97 -3.71 -15.84
CA LYS A 409 18.09 -2.86 -16.31
C LYS A 409 19.46 -3.44 -15.97
N TYR A 410 19.58 -4.13 -14.83
CA TYR A 410 20.85 -4.72 -14.41
C TYR A 410 21.42 -5.72 -15.41
N ASP A 411 20.56 -6.51 -16.06
CA ASP A 411 20.95 -7.47 -17.09
C ASP A 411 20.81 -6.84 -18.49
N LEU A 412 19.67 -6.23 -18.77
CA LEU A 412 19.32 -5.76 -20.11
C LEU A 412 20.09 -4.49 -20.54
N LYS A 413 20.53 -3.61 -19.63
CA LYS A 413 21.39 -2.47 -20.02
C LYS A 413 22.89 -2.78 -20.00
N ASN A 414 23.31 -3.83 -19.29
CA ASN A 414 24.72 -4.20 -19.12
C ASN A 414 25.17 -5.34 -20.05
N LEU A 415 24.68 -5.37 -21.29
CA LEU A 415 24.98 -6.40 -22.29
C LEU A 415 26.44 -6.44 -22.79
N ASP A 416 27.33 -5.62 -22.24
CA ASP A 416 28.78 -5.76 -22.45
C ASP A 416 29.41 -6.74 -21.45
N ASN A 417 28.72 -7.06 -20.35
CA ASN A 417 29.11 -8.11 -19.43
C ASN A 417 28.59 -9.46 -19.93
N TYR A 418 29.48 -10.45 -20.02
CA TYR A 418 29.14 -11.81 -20.42
C TYR A 418 28.13 -12.46 -19.47
N ASP A 419 28.22 -12.21 -18.16
CA ASP A 419 27.30 -12.79 -17.17
C ASP A 419 25.86 -12.34 -17.43
N ALA A 420 25.66 -11.05 -17.74
CA ALA A 420 24.35 -10.51 -18.06
C ALA A 420 23.78 -11.13 -19.35
N VAL A 421 24.61 -11.32 -20.38
CA VAL A 421 24.19 -11.96 -21.63
C VAL A 421 23.80 -13.42 -21.39
N ILE A 422 24.54 -14.16 -20.58
CA ILE A 422 24.24 -15.55 -20.22
C ILE A 422 22.92 -15.62 -19.45
N ASN A 423 22.73 -14.78 -18.43
CA ASN A 423 21.48 -14.72 -17.67
C ASN A 423 20.27 -14.45 -18.57
N VAL A 424 20.36 -13.44 -19.45
CA VAL A 424 19.29 -13.15 -20.41
C VAL A 424 19.04 -14.33 -21.34
N PHE A 425 20.10 -14.95 -21.85
CA PHE A 425 19.98 -16.10 -22.72
C PHE A 425 19.28 -17.29 -22.05
N ASP A 426 19.67 -17.63 -20.82
CA ASP A 426 19.10 -18.74 -20.06
C ASP A 426 17.63 -18.47 -19.70
N HIS A 427 17.30 -17.24 -19.30
CA HIS A 427 15.91 -16.85 -19.06
C HIS A 427 15.04 -16.96 -20.33
N PHE A 428 15.56 -16.53 -21.48
CA PHE A 428 14.88 -16.67 -22.76
C PHE A 428 14.74 -18.13 -23.23
N GLN A 429 15.63 -19.03 -22.78
CA GLN A 429 15.47 -20.46 -23.06
C GLN A 429 14.43 -21.11 -22.16
N LYS A 430 14.40 -20.74 -20.87
CA LYS A 430 13.48 -21.31 -19.88
C LYS A 430 12.03 -20.89 -20.13
N ASP A 431 11.81 -19.60 -20.40
CA ASP A 431 10.49 -19.04 -20.69
C ASP A 431 10.54 -18.10 -21.91
N PRO A 432 10.49 -18.65 -23.14
CA PRO A 432 10.70 -17.88 -24.36
C PRO A 432 9.50 -16.98 -24.68
N PRO A 433 9.67 -15.65 -24.77
CA PRO A 433 8.59 -14.75 -25.18
C PRO A 433 8.14 -15.04 -26.62
N ASP A 434 6.84 -14.98 -26.89
CA ASP A 434 6.29 -15.00 -28.25
C ASP A 434 6.50 -13.64 -28.92
N TYR A 435 6.40 -12.55 -28.15
CA TYR A 435 6.67 -11.19 -28.61
C TYR A 435 7.59 -10.44 -27.64
N ILE A 436 8.47 -9.61 -28.19
CA ILE A 436 9.32 -8.69 -27.43
C ILE A 436 8.97 -7.27 -27.85
N ILE A 437 8.65 -6.41 -26.88
CA ILE A 437 8.41 -4.99 -27.08
C ILE A 437 9.61 -4.22 -26.55
N ASP A 438 10.41 -3.69 -27.45
CA ASP A 438 11.60 -2.91 -27.14
C ASP A 438 11.31 -1.41 -27.22
N ARG A 439 11.21 -0.75 -26.07
CA ARG A 439 11.07 0.71 -25.99
C ARG A 439 12.38 1.43 -25.68
N GLU A 440 13.42 0.68 -25.34
CA GLU A 440 14.69 1.21 -24.84
C GLU A 440 15.85 0.91 -25.81
N ASN A 441 15.55 0.34 -26.98
CA ASN A 441 16.48 -0.02 -28.06
C ASN A 441 17.60 -0.96 -27.61
N VAL A 442 17.27 -1.92 -26.75
CA VAL A 442 18.22 -2.88 -26.17
C VAL A 442 18.34 -4.15 -27.00
N VAL A 443 17.28 -4.55 -27.70
CA VAL A 443 17.18 -5.85 -28.39
C VAL A 443 18.19 -5.98 -29.51
N GLU A 444 18.49 -4.90 -30.23
CA GLU A 444 19.49 -4.93 -31.30
C GLU A 444 20.88 -5.30 -30.77
N LYS A 445 21.28 -4.71 -29.63
CA LYS A 445 22.53 -5.04 -28.96
C LYS A 445 22.51 -6.47 -28.40
N LEU A 446 21.38 -6.91 -27.83
CA LEU A 446 21.21 -8.27 -27.34
C LEU A 446 21.40 -9.30 -28.46
N PHE A 447 20.79 -9.06 -29.63
CA PHE A 447 20.89 -9.95 -30.79
C PHE A 447 22.30 -9.98 -31.40
N GLN A 448 23.06 -8.89 -31.32
CA GLN A 448 24.47 -8.90 -31.71
C GLN A 448 25.33 -9.73 -30.76
N ARG A 449 25.06 -9.66 -29.45
CA ARG A 449 25.81 -10.39 -28.41
C ARG A 449 25.39 -11.87 -28.28
N ALA A 450 24.13 -12.18 -28.60
CA ALA A 450 23.58 -13.54 -28.60
C ALA A 450 22.93 -13.87 -29.96
N PRO A 451 23.71 -14.18 -31.01
CA PRO A 451 23.20 -14.46 -32.36
C PRO A 451 22.20 -15.63 -32.40
N ALA A 452 22.32 -16.60 -31.49
CA ALA A 452 21.39 -17.71 -31.39
C ALA A 452 19.94 -17.25 -31.09
N LEU A 453 19.76 -16.20 -30.28
CA LEU A 453 18.43 -15.59 -30.06
C LEU A 453 17.96 -14.85 -31.31
N ALA A 454 18.86 -14.11 -31.97
CA ALA A 454 18.51 -13.34 -33.18
C ALA A 454 17.89 -14.20 -34.28
N THR A 455 18.30 -15.46 -34.41
CA THR A 455 17.73 -16.37 -35.41
C THR A 455 16.27 -16.75 -35.13
N ARG A 456 15.85 -16.74 -33.85
CA ARG A 456 14.52 -17.16 -33.38
C ARG A 456 13.46 -16.06 -33.45
N TYR A 457 13.87 -14.79 -33.62
CA TYR A 457 12.96 -13.65 -33.65
C TYR A 457 13.03 -12.92 -34.98
N GLU A 458 11.92 -12.33 -35.40
CA GLU A 458 11.80 -11.48 -36.58
C GLU A 458 11.14 -10.14 -36.25
N LYS A 459 11.54 -9.08 -36.96
CA LYS A 459 10.92 -7.75 -36.81
C LYS A 459 9.51 -7.80 -37.39
N THR A 460 8.53 -7.27 -36.65
CA THR A 460 7.15 -7.12 -37.14
C THR A 460 6.96 -5.78 -37.85
N GLY A 461 5.78 -5.54 -38.42
CA GLY A 461 5.42 -4.25 -39.02
C GLY A 461 5.28 -3.09 -38.02
N SER A 462 5.26 -3.38 -36.71
CA SER A 462 5.21 -2.39 -35.64
C SER A 462 6.62 -2.08 -35.14
N ALA A 463 6.96 -0.79 -35.04
CA ALA A 463 8.27 -0.36 -34.58
C ALA A 463 8.57 -0.88 -33.15
N GLY A 464 9.78 -1.42 -32.95
CA GLY A 464 10.21 -1.97 -31.66
C GLY A 464 9.57 -3.30 -31.26
N VAL A 465 8.75 -3.93 -32.11
CA VAL A 465 8.09 -5.21 -31.80
C VAL A 465 8.70 -6.35 -32.60
N TYR A 466 9.19 -7.36 -31.88
CA TYR A 466 9.78 -8.58 -32.43
C TYR A 466 8.87 -9.77 -32.13
N LYS A 467 8.73 -10.69 -33.09
CA LYS A 467 7.91 -11.91 -32.97
C LYS A 467 8.80 -13.14 -33.05
N ARG A 468 8.50 -14.16 -32.25
CA ARG A 468 9.16 -15.48 -32.34
C ARG A 468 8.70 -16.22 -33.61
N LYS A 469 9.67 -16.79 -34.33
CA LYS A 469 9.44 -17.58 -35.55
C LYS A 469 8.75 -18.91 -35.28
#